data_AF-A0A482VLL8-F1
#
_entry.id   AF-A0A482VLL8-F1
#
_cell.length_a   1.000
_cell.length_b   1.000
_cell.length_c   1.000
_cell.angle_alpha   90.00
_cell.angle_beta   90.00
_cell.angle_gamma   90.00
#
_symmetry.space_group_name_H-M   'P 1'
#
loop_
_entity.id
_entity.type
_entity.pdbx_description
1 polymer ?
#
loop_
_entity_poly.entity_id
_entity_poly.type
_entity_poly.pdbx_seq_one_letter_code
_entity_poly.pdbx_strand_id
1 'polypeptide(L)'
;FLSTGDHVISGNNGLKDSLLALEWVHNNIKLFGGDPEKVTIFGHSSGAASVAYLQLNPKAEGWFKGVICQSGTHLGSWALQREPRKTAFAFASLLNETFQTNNHTTEELLKYLLSVPPEDLDRASNAFYFDHIFNDIAEHASNMQGSYFGPVIELKSEEAFLTEKMYELVRDSKYVKVPLMIGFTSEECIEYYADANRTKRDMEDYDAHLEWLVPVNMEITDEANLTRMGRLIRDMYTNGEPFSEHLDGGLRFCSDNLLNRPMMKHAEFNSKFAK
;
A
#
# COMPACT_ATOMS: atom_id res chain seq x y z
N PHE A 1 5.06 10.87 3.23
CA PHE A 1 3.74 10.26 3.48
C PHE A 1 3.25 10.37 4.93
N LEU A 2 4.07 10.85 5.88
CA LEU A 2 3.68 11.05 7.29
C LEU A 2 2.27 11.67 7.41
N SER A 3 1.44 11.09 8.28
CA SER A 3 0.09 11.56 8.56
C SER A 3 -0.26 11.28 10.02
N THR A 4 -1.09 12.14 10.61
CA THR A 4 -1.68 11.94 11.94
C THR A 4 -3.18 11.67 11.87
N GLY A 5 -3.75 11.54 10.67
CA GLY A 5 -5.18 11.33 10.45
C GLY A 5 -6.04 12.56 10.76
N ASP A 6 -5.42 13.74 10.92
CA ASP A 6 -6.09 15.02 11.15
C ASP A 6 -5.68 16.07 10.10
N HIS A 7 -6.14 17.31 10.26
CA HIS A 7 -5.84 18.38 9.31
C HIS A 7 -4.44 18.99 9.46
N VAL A 8 -3.70 18.71 10.54
CA VAL A 8 -2.39 19.31 10.81
C VAL A 8 -1.31 18.58 10.01
N ILE A 9 -1.33 17.25 10.01
CA ILE A 9 -0.50 16.42 9.12
C ILE A 9 -1.43 15.48 8.36
N SER A 10 -2.04 15.99 7.28
CA SER A 10 -3.01 15.25 6.47
C SER A 10 -2.41 14.01 5.79
N GLY A 11 -1.20 14.16 5.23
CA GLY A 11 -0.49 13.08 4.54
C GLY A 11 -0.57 13.18 3.02
N ASN A 12 -0.29 12.07 2.34
CA ASN A 12 -0.34 11.95 0.88
C ASN A 12 0.54 12.92 0.08
N ASN A 13 1.53 13.60 0.69
CA ASN A 13 2.38 14.56 -0.01
C ASN A 13 3.02 13.98 -1.29
N GLY A 14 3.51 12.74 -1.28
CA GLY A 14 4.07 12.12 -2.50
C GLY A 14 3.05 11.90 -3.63
N LEU A 15 1.77 11.66 -3.31
CA LEU A 15 0.69 11.60 -4.31
C LEU A 15 0.31 13.00 -4.81
N LYS A 16 0.32 14.00 -3.91
CA LYS A 16 0.11 15.42 -4.27
C LYS A 16 1.22 15.93 -5.20
N ASP A 17 2.46 15.54 -4.95
CA ASP A 17 3.61 15.82 -5.83
C ASP A 17 3.42 15.16 -7.20
N SER A 18 2.95 13.91 -7.24
CA SER A 18 2.66 13.20 -8.49
C SER A 18 1.52 13.85 -9.28
N LEU A 19 0.49 14.36 -8.59
CA LEU A 19 -0.61 15.11 -9.21
C LEU A 19 -0.12 16.42 -9.82
N LEU A 20 0.71 17.17 -9.10
CA LEU A 20 1.32 18.40 -9.58
C LEU A 20 2.24 18.15 -10.79
N ALA A 21 3.03 17.07 -10.76
CA ALA A 21 3.87 16.67 -11.88
C ALA A 21 3.02 16.32 -13.12
N LEU A 22 1.91 15.60 -12.93
CA LEU A 22 0.99 15.28 -14.01
C LEU A 22 0.33 16.53 -14.62
N GLU A 23 -0.09 17.49 -13.78
CA GLU A 23 -0.58 18.79 -14.24
C GLU A 23 0.48 19.52 -15.07
N TRP A 24 1.72 19.53 -14.59
CA TRP A 24 2.83 20.15 -15.31
C TRP A 24 3.03 19.49 -16.68
N VAL A 25 3.03 18.16 -16.75
CA VAL A 25 3.16 17.43 -18.01
C VAL A 25 2.02 17.82 -18.95
N HIS A 26 0.77 17.75 -18.50
CA HIS A 26 -0.39 18.12 -19.32
C HIS A 26 -0.27 19.56 -19.88
N ASN A 27 0.16 20.52 -19.06
CA ASN A 27 0.22 21.92 -19.47
C ASN A 27 1.42 22.24 -20.38
N ASN A 28 2.52 21.50 -20.24
CA ASN A 28 3.81 21.88 -20.82
C ASN A 28 4.36 20.90 -21.88
N ILE A 29 3.90 19.65 -21.95
CA ILE A 29 4.53 18.63 -22.80
C ILE A 29 4.52 18.99 -24.30
N LYS A 30 3.55 19.81 -24.74
CA LYS A 30 3.51 20.39 -26.09
C LYS A 30 4.75 21.20 -26.47
N LEU A 31 5.39 21.84 -25.50
CA LEU A 31 6.64 22.60 -25.71
C LEU A 31 7.83 21.69 -26.02
N PHE A 32 7.71 20.40 -25.68
CA PHE A 32 8.70 19.36 -25.92
C PHE A 32 8.30 18.43 -27.09
N GLY A 33 7.26 18.80 -27.84
CA GLY A 33 6.76 18.01 -28.98
C GLY A 33 5.83 16.84 -28.60
N GLY A 34 5.44 16.70 -27.33
CA GLY A 34 4.43 15.73 -26.93
C GLY A 34 3.00 16.24 -27.15
N ASP A 35 2.05 15.31 -27.18
CA ASP A 35 0.63 15.62 -27.32
C ASP A 35 -0.06 15.49 -25.95
N PRO A 36 -0.53 16.60 -25.34
CA PRO A 36 -1.19 16.55 -24.03
C PRO A 36 -2.47 15.71 -24.06
N GLU A 37 -3.08 15.52 -25.23
CA GLU A 37 -4.26 14.68 -25.41
C GLU A 37 -3.92 13.19 -25.60
N LYS A 38 -2.65 12.79 -25.45
CA LYS A 38 -2.20 11.39 -25.58
C LYS A 38 -1.27 10.93 -24.46
N VAL A 39 -1.31 11.60 -23.32
CA VAL A 39 -0.51 11.21 -22.15
C VAL A 39 -0.98 9.86 -21.60
N THR A 40 -0.08 8.90 -21.47
CA THR A 40 -0.31 7.63 -20.75
C THR A 40 0.59 7.60 -19.52
N ILE A 41 0.00 7.38 -18.35
CA ILE A 41 0.75 7.20 -17.12
C ILE A 41 1.01 5.72 -16.88
N PHE A 42 2.19 5.37 -16.40
CA PHE A 42 2.53 4.00 -16.06
C PHE A 42 3.41 3.93 -14.82
N GLY A 43 3.38 2.80 -14.15
CA GLY A 43 4.27 2.55 -13.03
C GLY A 43 4.40 1.06 -12.73
N HIS A 44 5.45 0.74 -11.97
CA HIS A 44 5.74 -0.60 -11.48
C HIS A 44 5.68 -0.62 -9.94
N SER A 45 5.15 -1.69 -9.34
CA SER A 45 5.08 -1.86 -7.89
C SER A 45 4.36 -0.67 -7.21
N SER A 46 5.01 0.05 -6.29
CA SER A 46 4.49 1.27 -5.68
C SER A 46 4.16 2.36 -6.70
N GLY A 47 4.89 2.44 -7.82
CA GLY A 47 4.55 3.31 -8.94
C GLY A 47 3.24 2.92 -9.64
N ALA A 48 2.95 1.61 -9.74
CA ALA A 48 1.68 1.12 -10.29
C ALA A 48 0.51 1.50 -9.37
N ALA A 49 0.70 1.38 -8.05
CA ALA A 49 -0.28 1.88 -7.08
C ALA A 49 -0.47 3.40 -7.21
N SER A 50 0.61 4.18 -7.35
CA SER A 50 0.54 5.64 -7.52
C SER A 50 -0.25 6.07 -8.76
N VAL A 51 -0.01 5.47 -9.92
CA VAL A 51 -0.80 5.81 -11.13
C VAL A 51 -2.26 5.35 -11.02
N ALA A 52 -2.52 4.25 -10.32
CA ALA A 52 -3.87 3.83 -9.99
C ALA A 52 -4.55 4.84 -9.03
N TYR A 53 -3.83 5.37 -8.04
CA TYR A 53 -4.32 6.43 -7.14
C TYR A 53 -4.63 7.73 -7.88
N LEU A 54 -3.85 8.10 -8.91
CA LEU A 54 -4.16 9.25 -9.76
C LEU A 54 -5.50 9.07 -10.48
N GLN A 55 -5.91 7.84 -10.83
CA GLN A 55 -7.25 7.59 -11.37
C GLN A 55 -8.36 7.91 -10.36
N LEU A 56 -8.11 7.78 -9.06
CA LEU A 56 -9.12 8.07 -8.03
C LEU A 56 -9.27 9.56 -7.74
N ASN A 57 -8.33 10.40 -8.19
CA ASN A 57 -8.39 11.83 -7.93
C ASN A 57 -9.14 12.57 -9.06
N PRO A 58 -10.30 13.19 -8.80
CA PRO A 58 -11.10 13.86 -9.83
C PRO A 58 -10.39 15.07 -10.44
N LYS A 59 -9.39 15.67 -9.75
CA LYS A 59 -8.61 16.78 -10.31
C LYS A 59 -7.76 16.34 -11.51
N ALA A 60 -7.44 15.05 -11.61
CA ALA A 60 -6.64 14.50 -12.70
C ALA A 60 -7.47 14.18 -13.97
N GLU A 61 -8.78 14.42 -13.94
CA GLU A 61 -9.65 14.15 -15.08
C GLU A 61 -9.20 14.93 -16.33
N GLY A 62 -9.00 14.22 -17.43
CA GLY A 62 -8.57 14.79 -18.70
C GLY A 62 -7.05 14.89 -18.88
N TRP A 63 -6.25 14.83 -17.82
CA TRP A 63 -4.78 15.00 -17.87
C TRP A 63 -4.00 13.80 -18.42
N PHE A 64 -4.64 12.63 -18.47
CA PHE A 64 -4.10 11.41 -19.06
C PHE A 64 -5.22 10.63 -19.76
N LYS A 65 -4.86 9.82 -20.74
CA LYS A 65 -5.78 9.02 -21.58
C LYS A 65 -5.56 7.52 -21.47
N GLY A 66 -4.63 7.07 -20.63
CA GLY A 66 -4.38 5.66 -20.40
C GLY A 66 -3.56 5.44 -19.13
N VAL A 67 -3.76 4.27 -18.53
CA VAL A 67 -3.00 3.83 -17.35
C VAL A 67 -2.44 2.43 -17.58
N ILE A 68 -1.17 2.24 -17.20
CA ILE A 68 -0.52 0.93 -17.17
C ILE A 68 -0.03 0.63 -15.75
N CYS A 69 -0.59 -0.41 -15.13
CA CYS A 69 -0.25 -0.86 -13.79
C CYS A 69 0.53 -2.19 -13.86
N GLN A 70 1.82 -2.15 -13.54
CA GLN A 70 2.69 -3.33 -13.57
C GLN A 70 2.99 -3.78 -12.13
N SER A 71 2.55 -4.97 -11.74
CA SER A 71 2.83 -5.55 -10.42
C SER A 71 2.43 -4.65 -9.24
N GLY A 72 1.30 -3.95 -9.35
CA GLY A 72 0.74 -3.16 -8.26
C GLY A 72 -0.59 -2.48 -8.58
N THR A 73 -1.31 -2.09 -7.53
CA THR A 73 -2.61 -1.40 -7.62
C THR A 73 -2.95 -0.74 -6.28
N HIS A 74 -3.82 0.26 -6.28
CA HIS A 74 -4.32 0.90 -5.05
C HIS A 74 -5.25 -0.01 -4.22
N LEU A 75 -5.61 -1.21 -4.71
CA LEU A 75 -6.39 -2.21 -3.96
C LEU A 75 -5.50 -3.19 -3.16
N GLY A 76 -4.18 -3.13 -3.34
CA GLY A 76 -3.24 -3.94 -2.58
C GLY A 76 -3.34 -3.63 -1.10
N SER A 77 -3.24 -4.66 -0.25
CA SER A 77 -3.31 -4.51 1.20
C SER A 77 -2.19 -3.61 1.73
N TRP A 78 -1.00 -3.69 1.12
CA TRP A 78 0.15 -2.82 1.38
C TRP A 78 -0.05 -1.37 0.88
N ALA A 79 -0.95 -1.13 -0.07
CA ALA A 79 -1.08 0.16 -0.76
C ALA A 79 -1.80 1.24 0.06
N LEU A 80 -2.27 0.91 1.26
CA LEU A 80 -2.89 1.85 2.21
C LEU A 80 -2.22 1.70 3.57
N GLN A 81 -1.86 2.83 4.17
CA GLN A 81 -1.38 2.89 5.53
C GLN A 81 -2.52 2.80 6.53
N ARG A 82 -2.32 1.98 7.56
CA ARG A 82 -3.22 1.85 8.72
C ARG A 82 -2.64 2.57 9.92
N GLU A 83 -3.51 3.01 10.82
CA GLU A 83 -3.12 3.65 12.08
C GLU A 83 -2.09 4.79 11.90
N PRO A 84 -2.29 5.74 10.96
CA PRO A 84 -1.26 6.71 10.60
C PRO A 84 -0.74 7.51 11.78
N ARG A 85 -1.63 7.89 12.70
CA ARG A 85 -1.28 8.54 13.97
C ARG A 85 -0.30 7.71 14.79
N LYS A 86 -0.61 6.43 15.04
CA LYS A 86 0.26 5.53 15.82
C LYS A 86 1.64 5.45 15.16
N THR A 87 1.70 5.28 13.85
CA THR A 87 2.97 5.24 13.11
C THR A 87 3.76 6.54 13.21
N ALA A 88 3.10 7.69 13.08
CA ALA A 88 3.76 8.99 13.16
C ALA A 88 4.40 9.24 14.54
N PHE A 89 3.72 8.87 15.63
CA PHE A 89 4.27 8.98 16.97
C PHE A 89 5.36 7.93 17.25
N ALA A 90 5.19 6.70 16.77
CA ALA A 90 6.22 5.67 16.88
C ALA A 90 7.52 6.09 16.16
N PHE A 91 7.39 6.66 14.96
CA PHE A 91 8.52 7.23 14.23
C PHE A 91 9.23 8.34 15.02
N ALA A 92 8.47 9.31 15.57
CA ALA A 92 9.07 10.36 16.37
C ALA A 92 9.73 9.84 17.65
N SER A 93 9.21 8.75 18.23
CA SER A 93 9.81 8.12 19.42
C SER A 93 11.21 7.55 19.19
N LEU A 94 11.56 7.20 17.94
CA LEU A 94 12.93 6.82 17.58
C LEU A 94 13.93 7.98 17.66
N LEU A 95 13.44 9.22 17.51
CA LEU A 95 14.24 10.44 17.56
C LEU A 95 14.22 11.06 18.96
N ASN A 96 13.09 10.92 19.65
CA ASN A 96 12.88 11.36 21.02
C ASN A 96 11.79 10.52 21.70
N GLU A 97 12.20 9.68 22.65
CA GLU A 97 11.37 8.74 23.40
C GLU A 97 10.19 9.37 24.16
N THR A 98 10.19 10.69 24.38
CA THR A 98 9.07 11.37 25.04
C THR A 98 7.81 11.40 24.16
N PHE A 99 7.96 11.33 22.84
CA PHE A 99 6.81 11.34 21.94
C PHE A 99 6.02 10.03 22.03
N GLN A 100 4.80 10.15 22.53
CA GLN A 100 3.84 9.05 22.63
C GLN A 100 2.47 9.52 22.13
N THR A 101 1.72 8.62 21.50
CA THR A 101 0.43 8.91 20.83
C THR A 101 -0.58 9.68 21.68
N ASN A 102 -0.59 9.44 22.99
CA ASN A 102 -1.57 10.00 23.93
C ASN A 102 -1.05 11.19 24.74
N ASN A 103 0.24 11.50 24.68
CA ASN A 103 0.87 12.49 25.57
C ASN A 103 1.25 13.79 24.86
N HIS A 104 1.16 13.83 23.52
CA HIS A 104 1.55 14.98 22.72
C HIS A 104 0.48 15.27 21.66
N THR A 105 0.27 16.55 21.34
CA THR A 105 -0.61 16.96 20.25
C THR A 105 0.07 16.79 18.90
N THR A 106 -0.72 16.85 17.83
CA THR A 106 -0.18 16.79 16.47
C THR A 106 0.68 18.01 16.13
N GLU A 107 0.32 19.19 16.65
CA GLU A 107 1.06 20.44 16.47
C GLU A 107 2.43 20.36 17.15
N GLU A 108 2.51 19.79 18.35
CA GLU A 108 3.77 19.55 19.06
C GLU A 108 4.67 18.60 18.28
N LEU A 109 4.08 17.51 17.76
CA LEU A 109 4.77 16.56 16.89
C LEU A 109 5.31 17.24 15.62
N LEU A 110 4.47 17.99 14.91
CA LEU A 110 4.86 18.69 13.68
C LEU A 110 6.00 19.67 13.96
N LYS A 111 5.86 20.50 15.00
CA LYS A 111 6.87 21.48 15.38
C LYS A 111 8.20 20.82 15.71
N TYR A 112 8.17 19.69 16.43
CA TYR A 112 9.37 18.94 16.74
C TYR A 112 10.01 18.37 15.47
N LEU A 113 9.27 17.64 14.64
CA LEU A 113 9.82 17.02 13.43
C LEU A 113 10.39 18.05 12.44
N LEU A 114 9.81 19.24 12.34
CA LEU A 114 10.36 20.35 11.55
C LEU A 114 11.65 20.96 12.13
N SER A 115 11.92 20.73 13.42
CA SER A 115 13.16 21.16 14.07
C SER A 115 14.29 20.12 13.97
N VAL A 116 13.96 18.86 13.64
CA VAL A 116 14.93 17.78 13.49
C VAL A 116 15.67 17.95 12.16
N PRO A 117 17.02 17.80 12.12
CA PRO A 117 17.77 17.81 10.88
C PRO A 117 17.27 16.74 9.88
N PRO A 118 17.13 17.05 8.57
CA PRO A 118 16.63 16.10 7.58
C PRO A 118 17.40 14.78 7.52
N GLU A 119 18.71 14.81 7.74
CA GLU A 119 19.57 13.63 7.78
C GLU A 119 19.26 12.67 8.93
N ASP A 120 18.78 13.20 10.07
CA ASP A 120 18.36 12.39 11.20
C ASP A 120 16.97 11.81 10.97
N LEU A 121 16.07 12.57 10.33
CA LEU A 121 14.78 12.05 9.87
C LEU A 121 14.96 10.89 8.88
N ASP A 122 15.89 11.03 7.92
CA ASP A 122 16.18 9.98 6.93
C ASP A 122 16.80 8.74 7.59
N ARG A 123 17.76 8.92 8.51
CA ARG A 123 18.34 7.80 9.27
C ARG A 123 17.28 7.06 10.09
N ALA A 124 16.41 7.79 10.80
CA ALA A 124 15.32 7.20 11.56
C ALA A 124 14.30 6.51 10.67
N SER A 125 13.99 7.07 9.49
CA SER A 125 13.06 6.45 8.54
C SER A 125 13.60 5.13 8.02
N ASN A 126 14.90 5.07 7.70
CA ASN A 126 15.58 3.84 7.30
C ASN A 126 15.55 2.80 8.43
N ALA A 127 15.93 3.18 9.66
CA ALA A 127 15.89 2.27 10.80
C ALA A 127 14.48 1.72 11.05
N PHE A 128 13.47 2.60 11.05
CA PHE A 128 12.07 2.22 11.20
C PHE A 128 11.64 1.19 10.14
N TYR A 129 12.00 1.43 8.88
CA TYR A 129 11.67 0.52 7.78
C TYR A 129 12.38 -0.85 7.93
N PHE A 130 13.69 -0.86 8.22
CA PHE A 130 14.44 -2.12 8.34
C PHE A 130 14.00 -2.96 9.52
N ASP A 131 13.84 -2.35 10.68
CA ASP A 131 13.48 -3.06 11.91
C ASP A 131 12.10 -3.72 11.81
N HIS A 132 11.13 -3.02 11.21
CA HIS A 132 9.75 -3.49 11.20
C HIS A 132 9.37 -4.34 9.97
N ILE A 133 10.14 -4.30 8.87
CA ILE A 133 9.80 -5.04 7.64
C ILE A 133 10.66 -6.27 7.44
N PHE A 134 11.93 -6.24 7.84
CA PHE A 134 12.87 -7.32 7.54
C PHE A 134 13.30 -8.16 8.74
N ASN A 135 13.18 -7.63 9.97
CA ASN A 135 13.68 -8.28 11.17
C ASN A 135 12.60 -8.96 12.03
N ASP A 136 11.33 -8.59 11.90
CA ASP A 136 10.21 -9.18 12.64
C ASP A 136 9.15 -9.72 11.67
N ILE A 137 8.97 -11.05 11.64
CA ILE A 137 8.02 -11.72 10.73
C ILE A 137 6.57 -11.45 11.11
N ALA A 138 6.26 -11.24 12.39
CA ALA A 138 4.91 -10.94 12.84
C ALA A 138 4.53 -9.52 12.41
N GLU A 139 5.47 -8.58 12.54
CA GLU A 139 5.29 -7.23 11.99
C GLU A 139 5.26 -7.27 10.47
N HIS A 140 6.13 -8.03 9.80
CA HIS A 140 6.10 -8.21 8.35
C HIS A 140 4.74 -8.73 7.87
N ALA A 141 4.18 -9.75 8.53
CA ALA A 141 2.86 -10.28 8.23
C ALA A 141 1.75 -9.25 8.44
N SER A 142 1.85 -8.41 9.48
CA SER A 142 0.96 -7.27 9.71
C SER A 142 1.14 -6.16 8.65
N ASN A 143 2.37 -5.89 8.22
CA ASN A 143 2.74 -4.85 7.24
C ASN A 143 2.42 -5.23 5.81
N MET A 144 2.38 -6.52 5.51
CA MET A 144 1.74 -7.00 4.28
C MET A 144 0.26 -6.60 4.21
N GLN A 145 -0.32 -6.17 5.33
CA GLN A 145 -1.68 -5.66 5.39
C GLN A 145 -1.77 -4.12 5.44
N GLY A 146 -0.65 -3.40 5.37
CA GLY A 146 -0.59 -1.94 5.25
C GLY A 146 0.82 -1.35 5.36
N SER A 147 1.09 -0.25 4.66
CA SER A 147 2.41 0.43 4.73
C SER A 147 2.54 1.35 5.96
N TYR A 148 3.77 1.55 6.46
CA TYR A 148 4.05 2.54 7.52
C TYR A 148 4.14 3.98 7.04
N PHE A 149 4.61 4.20 5.82
CA PHE A 149 4.63 5.52 5.19
C PHE A 149 4.07 5.37 3.79
N GLY A 150 2.74 5.40 3.70
CA GLY A 150 2.04 5.18 2.45
C GLY A 150 0.84 6.10 2.28
N PRO A 151 0.04 5.86 1.23
CA PRO A 151 -1.23 6.54 1.05
C PRO A 151 -2.16 6.35 2.25
N VAL A 152 -2.87 7.40 2.67
CA VAL A 152 -3.83 7.40 3.78
C VAL A 152 -5.18 7.95 3.34
N ILE A 153 -6.25 7.63 4.07
CA ILE A 153 -7.53 8.34 3.94
C ILE A 153 -7.45 9.66 4.72
N GLU A 154 -7.55 10.77 4.03
CA GLU A 154 -7.51 12.12 4.59
C GLU A 154 -8.90 12.59 5.03
N LEU A 155 -8.93 13.46 6.05
CA LEU A 155 -10.11 14.27 6.31
C LEU A 155 -10.39 15.20 5.12
N LYS A 156 -11.66 15.38 4.80
CA LYS A 156 -12.07 16.19 3.64
C LYS A 156 -11.55 17.62 3.76
N SER A 157 -10.80 18.06 2.75
CA SER A 157 -10.35 19.43 2.56
C SER A 157 -10.19 19.70 1.06
N GLU A 158 -9.94 20.96 0.67
CA GLU A 158 -9.68 21.31 -0.73
C GLU A 158 -8.38 20.67 -1.24
N GLU A 159 -7.40 20.47 -0.36
CA GLU A 159 -6.08 19.91 -0.69
C GLU A 159 -6.01 18.39 -0.57
N ALA A 160 -7.04 17.75 0.00
CA ALA A 160 -7.07 16.31 0.19
C ALA A 160 -6.97 15.57 -1.16
N PHE A 161 -6.09 14.57 -1.21
CA PHE A 161 -5.90 13.70 -2.36
C PHE A 161 -6.89 12.54 -2.35
N LEU A 162 -7.10 11.90 -1.20
CA LEU A 162 -7.94 10.71 -1.05
C LEU A 162 -8.80 10.80 0.22
N THR A 163 -10.11 10.83 0.09
CA THR A 163 -11.05 11.00 1.23
C THR A 163 -11.98 9.81 1.45
N GLU A 164 -11.94 8.81 0.57
CA GLU A 164 -12.80 7.63 0.60
C GLU A 164 -11.97 6.37 0.35
N LYS A 165 -12.43 5.23 0.85
CA LYS A 165 -11.77 3.94 0.64
C LYS A 165 -11.82 3.53 -0.84
N MET A 166 -10.70 3.00 -1.32
CA MET A 166 -10.46 2.77 -2.75
C MET A 166 -11.38 1.68 -3.34
N TYR A 167 -11.76 0.68 -2.54
CA TYR A 167 -12.59 -0.43 -3.00
C TYR A 167 -13.97 0.07 -3.45
N GLU A 168 -14.61 0.93 -2.65
CA GLU A 168 -15.90 1.54 -2.91
C GLU A 168 -15.84 2.48 -4.10
N LEU A 169 -14.79 3.31 -4.19
CA LEU A 169 -14.58 4.21 -5.31
C LEU A 169 -14.54 3.46 -6.65
N VAL A 170 -13.80 2.36 -6.72
CA VAL A 170 -13.67 1.58 -7.96
C VAL A 170 -14.89 0.70 -8.22
N ARG A 171 -15.47 0.07 -7.19
CA ARG A 171 -16.73 -0.68 -7.32
C ARG A 171 -17.86 0.20 -7.85
N ASP A 172 -17.98 1.41 -7.32
CA ASP A 172 -19.04 2.37 -7.66
C ASP A 172 -18.65 3.28 -8.83
N SER A 173 -17.47 3.04 -9.42
CA SER A 173 -17.04 3.65 -10.68
C SER A 173 -16.85 5.16 -10.62
N LYS A 174 -16.40 5.61 -9.44
CA LYS A 174 -16.06 6.99 -9.09
C LYS A 174 -14.54 7.21 -9.24
N TYR A 175 -14.07 7.13 -10.48
CA TYR A 175 -12.68 7.35 -10.84
C TYR A 175 -12.60 7.86 -12.29
N VAL A 176 -11.46 8.39 -12.69
CA VAL A 176 -11.16 8.83 -14.06
C VAL A 176 -11.08 7.60 -14.97
N LYS A 177 -12.09 7.44 -15.83
CA LYS A 177 -12.25 6.26 -16.71
C LYS A 177 -11.45 6.44 -17.99
N VAL A 178 -10.37 5.67 -18.10
CA VAL A 178 -9.52 5.59 -19.29
C VAL A 178 -9.14 4.12 -19.54
N PRO A 179 -8.68 3.76 -20.75
CA PRO A 179 -8.07 2.45 -21.00
C PRO A 179 -7.04 2.07 -19.93
N LEU A 180 -7.17 0.86 -19.41
CA LEU A 180 -6.30 0.27 -18.40
C LEU A 180 -5.61 -0.97 -18.97
N MET A 181 -4.28 -1.01 -18.85
CA MET A 181 -3.49 -2.23 -18.95
C MET A 181 -2.99 -2.57 -17.55
N ILE A 182 -3.25 -3.78 -17.07
CA ILE A 182 -2.86 -4.20 -15.73
C ILE A 182 -2.38 -5.64 -15.76
N GLY A 183 -1.26 -5.93 -15.08
CA GLY A 183 -0.69 -7.27 -15.08
C GLY A 183 0.39 -7.44 -14.01
N PHE A 184 0.64 -8.69 -13.64
CA PHE A 184 1.60 -9.13 -12.63
C PHE A 184 2.46 -10.26 -13.20
N THR A 185 3.59 -10.54 -12.56
CA THR A 185 4.46 -11.67 -12.92
C THR A 185 3.92 -12.98 -12.34
N SER A 186 4.40 -14.13 -12.83
CA SER A 186 3.88 -15.43 -12.37
C SER A 186 4.27 -15.78 -10.93
N GLU A 187 5.33 -15.16 -10.40
CA GLU A 187 5.90 -15.45 -9.08
C GLU A 187 6.39 -14.15 -8.41
N GLU A 188 5.47 -13.23 -8.12
CA GLU A 188 5.81 -11.87 -7.67
C GLU A 188 6.67 -11.82 -6.40
N CYS A 189 6.42 -12.74 -5.46
CA CYS A 189 7.14 -12.76 -4.19
C CYS A 189 8.46 -13.55 -4.24
N ILE A 190 8.91 -14.03 -5.40
CA ILE A 190 10.09 -14.91 -5.47
C ILE A 190 11.36 -14.20 -4.98
N GLU A 191 11.42 -12.88 -5.12
CA GLU A 191 12.52 -12.06 -4.61
C GLU A 191 12.60 -12.09 -3.07
N TYR A 192 11.46 -12.07 -2.37
CA TYR A 192 11.42 -12.13 -0.90
C TYR A 192 11.81 -13.51 -0.36
N TYR A 193 11.61 -14.55 -1.17
CA TYR A 193 11.80 -15.95 -0.80
C TYR A 193 12.93 -16.63 -1.60
N ALA A 194 13.92 -15.85 -2.07
CA ALA A 194 15.05 -16.37 -2.83
C ALA A 194 15.97 -17.28 -1.99
N ASP A 195 16.01 -17.10 -0.66
CA ASP A 195 16.71 -18.00 0.28
C ASP A 195 15.74 -19.04 0.84
N ALA A 196 15.92 -20.31 0.45
CA ALA A 196 15.06 -21.41 0.87
C ALA A 196 15.07 -21.65 2.40
N ASN A 197 16.19 -21.39 3.10
CA ASN A 197 16.26 -21.57 4.56
C ASN A 197 15.54 -20.45 5.31
N ARG A 198 15.63 -19.21 4.81
CA ARG A 198 14.80 -18.11 5.32
C ARG A 198 13.33 -18.40 5.04
N THR A 199 13.01 -18.76 3.81
CA THR A 199 11.63 -19.09 3.39
C THR A 199 11.02 -20.18 4.26
N LYS A 200 11.74 -21.28 4.51
CA LYS A 200 11.23 -22.35 5.36
C LYS A 200 10.91 -21.86 6.77
N ARG A 201 11.77 -21.03 7.38
CA ARG A 201 11.52 -20.45 8.70
C ARG A 201 10.29 -19.55 8.70
N ASP A 202 10.18 -18.64 7.73
CA ASP A 202 9.01 -17.75 7.61
C ASP A 202 7.72 -18.58 7.44
N MET A 203 7.77 -19.70 6.71
CA MET A 203 6.63 -20.61 6.54
C MET A 203 6.31 -21.42 7.80
N GLU A 204 7.31 -21.80 8.60
CA GLU A 204 7.09 -22.41 9.93
C GLU A 204 6.36 -21.43 10.87
N ASP A 205 6.70 -20.14 10.81
CA ASP A 205 6.02 -19.11 11.59
C ASP A 205 4.57 -18.93 11.12
N TYR A 206 4.29 -18.95 9.82
CA TYR A 206 2.91 -18.96 9.29
C TYR A 206 2.12 -20.19 9.72
N ASP A 207 2.74 -21.37 9.74
CA ASP A 207 2.10 -22.60 10.21
C ASP A 207 1.75 -22.53 11.71
N ALA A 208 2.57 -21.82 12.50
CA ALA A 208 2.32 -21.55 13.91
C ALA A 208 1.25 -20.47 14.13
N HIS A 209 1.12 -19.52 13.21
CA HIS A 209 0.28 -18.32 13.30
C HIS A 209 -0.69 -18.18 12.12
N LEU A 210 -1.61 -19.13 11.98
CA LEU A 210 -2.56 -19.17 10.86
C LEU A 210 -3.45 -17.92 10.77
N GLU A 211 -3.68 -17.22 11.88
CA GLU A 211 -4.40 -15.96 11.93
C GLU A 211 -3.77 -14.86 11.05
N TRP A 212 -2.46 -14.90 10.81
CA TRP A 212 -1.76 -13.94 9.96
C TRP A 212 -2.14 -14.05 8.48
N LEU A 213 -2.64 -15.22 8.06
CA LEU A 213 -3.11 -15.45 6.69
C LEU A 213 -4.43 -14.74 6.40
N VAL A 214 -5.16 -14.31 7.44
CA VAL A 214 -6.47 -13.71 7.31
C VAL A 214 -6.34 -12.20 7.08
N PRO A 215 -6.93 -11.66 5.99
CA PRO A 215 -6.95 -10.23 5.76
C PRO A 215 -7.74 -9.49 6.84
N VAL A 216 -7.16 -8.45 7.45
CA VAL A 216 -7.77 -7.60 8.48
C VAL A 216 -9.06 -6.92 8.00
N ASN A 217 -9.22 -6.74 6.68
CA ASN A 217 -10.46 -6.20 6.09
C ASN A 217 -11.63 -7.19 6.11
N MET A 218 -11.44 -8.43 6.55
CA MET A 218 -12.54 -9.37 6.83
C MET A 218 -13.23 -9.07 8.16
N GLU A 219 -12.65 -8.21 9.01
CA GLU A 219 -13.23 -7.77 10.30
C GLU A 219 -13.59 -8.93 11.24
N ILE A 220 -12.87 -10.06 11.11
CA ILE A 220 -13.00 -11.20 12.02
C ILE A 220 -12.19 -10.91 13.28
N THR A 221 -12.85 -10.81 14.42
CA THR A 221 -12.23 -10.49 15.71
C THR A 221 -12.14 -11.68 16.65
N ASP A 222 -12.87 -12.76 16.37
CA ASP A 222 -12.86 -13.98 17.15
C ASP A 222 -11.68 -14.88 16.75
N GLU A 223 -10.82 -15.20 17.72
CA GLU A 223 -9.58 -15.95 17.53
C GLU A 223 -9.81 -17.36 16.95
N ALA A 224 -10.86 -18.04 17.40
CA ALA A 224 -11.20 -19.37 16.90
C ALA A 224 -11.60 -19.31 15.41
N ASN A 225 -12.36 -18.29 15.02
CA ASN A 225 -12.69 -18.06 13.61
C ASN A 225 -11.50 -17.62 12.78
N LEU A 226 -10.60 -16.77 13.31
CA LEU A 226 -9.36 -16.37 12.63
C LEU A 226 -8.50 -17.61 12.31
N THR A 227 -8.25 -18.44 13.32
CA THR A 227 -7.49 -19.69 13.16
C THR A 227 -8.16 -20.62 12.15
N ARG A 228 -9.49 -20.74 12.19
CA ARG A 228 -10.25 -21.56 11.24
C ARG A 228 -10.12 -21.02 9.81
N MET A 229 -10.25 -19.71 9.61
CA MET A 229 -10.12 -19.10 8.28
C MET A 229 -8.69 -19.19 7.77
N GLY A 230 -7.69 -18.96 8.62
CA GLY A 230 -6.29 -19.13 8.29
C GLY A 230 -5.98 -20.53 7.79
N ARG A 231 -6.49 -21.55 8.48
CA ARG A 231 -6.39 -22.96 8.03
C ARG A 231 -7.01 -23.16 6.65
N LEU A 232 -8.23 -22.67 6.43
CA LEU A 232 -8.89 -22.78 5.11
C LEU A 232 -8.07 -22.10 4.01
N ILE A 233 -7.48 -20.93 4.30
CA ILE A 233 -6.62 -20.21 3.35
C ILE A 233 -5.38 -21.04 3.04
N ARG A 234 -4.64 -21.51 4.04
CA ARG A 234 -3.46 -22.38 3.84
C ARG A 234 -3.80 -23.60 3.00
N ASP A 235 -4.90 -24.28 3.33
CA ASP A 235 -5.31 -25.52 2.67
C ASP A 235 -5.61 -25.31 1.17
N MET A 236 -5.96 -24.09 0.72
CA MET A 236 -6.09 -23.75 -0.70
C MET A 236 -4.75 -23.82 -1.46
N TYR A 237 -3.62 -23.63 -0.78
CA TYR A 237 -2.28 -23.61 -1.38
C TYR A 237 -1.49 -24.90 -1.14
N THR A 238 -1.79 -25.63 -0.07
CA THR A 238 -0.99 -26.80 0.37
C THR A 238 -1.79 -28.09 0.45
N ASN A 239 -3.08 -28.10 0.09
CA ASN A 239 -3.98 -29.26 0.23
C ASN A 239 -4.06 -29.84 1.65
N GLY A 240 -3.91 -29.01 2.68
CA GLY A 240 -4.01 -29.41 4.08
C GLY A 240 -2.67 -29.60 4.79
N GLU A 241 -1.57 -29.62 4.05
CA GLU A 241 -0.22 -29.79 4.60
C GLU A 241 0.36 -28.45 5.10
N PRO A 242 1.40 -28.47 5.96
CA PRO A 242 2.08 -27.26 6.41
C PRO A 242 2.77 -26.50 5.26
N PHE A 243 2.80 -25.17 5.29
CA PHE A 243 3.55 -24.36 4.32
C PHE A 243 5.05 -24.67 4.37
N SER A 244 5.59 -24.98 5.54
CA SER A 244 6.99 -25.36 5.76
C SER A 244 7.44 -26.61 4.99
N GLU A 245 6.49 -27.44 4.55
CA GLU A 245 6.71 -28.61 3.69
C GLU A 245 6.28 -28.36 2.22
N HIS A 246 5.65 -27.21 1.94
CA HIS A 246 5.17 -26.76 0.61
C HIS A 246 5.54 -25.29 0.37
N LEU A 247 6.85 -25.00 0.24
CA LEU A 247 7.35 -23.62 0.12
C LEU A 247 6.79 -22.89 -1.12
N ASP A 248 6.52 -23.62 -2.20
CA ASP A 248 5.85 -23.10 -3.40
C ASP A 248 4.40 -22.69 -3.13
N GLY A 249 3.72 -23.35 -2.20
CA GLY A 249 2.40 -22.93 -1.71
C GLY A 249 2.48 -21.59 -0.98
N GLY A 250 3.49 -21.42 -0.12
CA GLY A 250 3.77 -20.17 0.59
C GLY A 250 4.09 -19.01 -0.35
N LEU A 251 4.94 -19.25 -1.35
CA LEU A 251 5.29 -18.29 -2.39
C LEU A 251 4.05 -17.83 -3.19
N ARG A 252 3.20 -18.79 -3.60
CA ARG A 252 1.94 -18.50 -4.29
C ARG A 252 0.97 -17.72 -3.42
N PHE A 253 0.84 -18.08 -2.13
CA PHE A 253 0.03 -17.32 -1.18
C PHE A 253 0.50 -15.87 -1.08
N CYS A 254 1.79 -15.62 -0.93
CA CYS A 254 2.32 -14.25 -0.88
C CYS A 254 1.99 -13.47 -2.15
N SER A 255 2.26 -14.06 -3.32
CA SER A 255 2.02 -13.41 -4.62
C SER A 255 0.52 -13.08 -4.82
N ASP A 256 -0.35 -14.03 -4.47
CA ASP A 256 -1.79 -13.85 -4.55
C ASP A 256 -2.33 -12.81 -3.56
N ASN A 257 -1.84 -12.82 -2.33
CA ASN A 257 -2.28 -11.92 -1.28
C ASN A 257 -1.87 -10.47 -1.55
N LEU A 258 -0.61 -10.25 -1.93
CA LEU A 258 -0.07 -8.90 -2.11
C LEU A 258 -0.47 -8.26 -3.44
N LEU A 259 -0.51 -9.04 -4.52
CA LEU A 259 -0.56 -8.50 -5.87
C LEU A 259 -1.66 -9.12 -6.72
N ASN A 260 -1.69 -10.45 -6.92
CA ASN A 260 -2.54 -11.02 -7.97
C ASN A 260 -4.03 -10.78 -7.69
N ARG A 261 -4.52 -11.11 -6.49
CA ARG A 261 -5.94 -10.92 -6.13
C ARG A 261 -6.40 -9.46 -6.21
N PRO A 262 -5.72 -8.47 -5.60
CA PRO A 262 -6.15 -7.08 -5.71
C PRO A 262 -6.05 -6.54 -7.14
N MET A 263 -5.06 -6.97 -7.94
CA MET A 263 -4.94 -6.56 -9.34
C MET A 263 -6.04 -7.16 -10.23
N MET A 264 -6.33 -8.45 -10.07
CA MET A 264 -7.48 -9.09 -10.71
C MET A 264 -8.78 -8.39 -10.35
N LYS A 265 -8.95 -7.98 -9.08
CA LYS A 265 -10.14 -7.26 -8.66
C LYS A 265 -10.26 -5.87 -9.28
N HIS A 266 -9.15 -5.14 -9.40
CA HIS A 266 -9.11 -3.86 -10.10
C HIS A 266 -9.49 -4.05 -11.59
N ALA A 267 -8.90 -5.04 -12.26
CA ALA A 267 -9.22 -5.37 -13.65
C ALA A 267 -10.71 -5.73 -13.83
N GLU A 268 -11.27 -6.56 -12.93
CA GLU A 268 -12.68 -6.95 -12.95
C GLU A 268 -13.59 -5.71 -12.87
N PHE A 269 -13.32 -4.78 -11.95
CA PHE A 269 -14.13 -3.58 -11.84
C PHE A 269 -13.98 -2.64 -13.03
N ASN A 270 -12.77 -2.49 -13.58
CA ASN A 270 -12.56 -1.64 -14.75
C ASN A 270 -13.20 -2.22 -16.02
N SER A 271 -13.21 -3.55 -16.16
CA SER A 271 -13.81 -4.24 -17.31
C SER A 271 -15.30 -3.97 -17.51
N LYS A 272 -16.02 -3.59 -16.44
CA LYS A 272 -17.45 -3.24 -16.50
C LYS A 272 -17.75 -2.00 -17.35
N PHE A 273 -16.73 -1.18 -17.65
CA PHE A 273 -16.85 0.05 -18.46
C PHE A 273 -16.16 -0.02 -19.81
N ALA A 274 -15.28 -1.01 -20.02
CA ALA A 274 -14.67 -1.28 -21.31
C ALA A 274 -15.72 -1.88 -22.25
N LYS A 275 -16.47 -1.01 -22.94
CA LYS A 275 -17.38 -1.38 -24.03
C LYS A 275 -16.74 -1.07 -25.38
#